data_AF-A0A0X3T8L5-F1
#
_entry.id   AF-A0A0X3T8L5-F1
#
_cell.length_a   1.000
_cell.length_b   1.000
_cell.length_c   1.000
_cell.angle_alpha   90.00
_cell.angle_beta   90.00
_cell.angle_gamma   90.00
#
_symmetry.space_group_name_H-M   'P 1'
#
loop_
_entity.id
_entity.type
_entity.pdbx_description
1 polymer ?
#
loop_
_entity_poly.entity_id
_entity_poly.type
_entity_poly.pdbx_seq_one_letter_code
_entity_poly.pdbx_strand_id
1 'polypeptide(L)'
;MKDDWVIHTQVVSADSLLLTWQRPSDSRPQMDDRLPALIQNFLNRLQDDCAPGTFVNLVAAYATLWVQYRPAVTSAQALIKTIESLSQTAVSQNTTATKEHLIEIPVCYDPAFGWDLEALANTKHTSVEALVAQHTAQTYRVHAVGFSPGFAYLGQLPESLAVLRHPAPRADVPAGSVALADRQTAIYPINTPAGWQIIGRTPLDLSLNDPSNLDRFQVGDRVRFRPISRETYDQWPRECKDAPLNDEATVTTNRIGLTVQRNAFGASIQDEGRLGWQSKGLAPSGAMDKGAFYAANRLLAQPLHYAALEIPMGGCELKAETTLYAVVTGADLDFRINDVPHPRYQPFVVQPGDRLSWTHPRQGLFAYLGVWGGWQTPKWFDSRSVTLREQIGQALKTGDALAIAPQDPGPITTQELPPGCMMQNTTSPLVLRFIPGFQWRDFDHAARQAFLNQAFQVSSQSGRVATRLQAHLPIEVPYHKMLSEPMADGSIQIPPSGEPIAMQADRPTIGGYPKVGALLPQDLYRLAQAQPGSMVRFQSITPIAAALKHQNWQQFWASVPEPPSK
;
A
#
# COMPACT_ATOMS: atom_id res chain seq x y z
N MET A 1 -32.43 16.94 19.22
CA MET A 1 -31.96 16.22 18.02
C MET A 1 -31.05 15.12 18.52
N LYS A 2 -31.26 13.85 18.11
CA LYS A 2 -30.31 12.80 18.46
C LYS A 2 -28.95 13.19 17.86
N ASP A 3 -27.89 13.06 18.64
CA ASP A 3 -26.51 13.35 18.22
C ASP A 3 -26.00 12.22 17.31
N ASP A 4 -26.70 12.02 16.20
CA ASP A 4 -26.43 10.96 15.23
C ASP A 4 -25.34 11.43 14.24
N TRP A 5 -24.60 10.47 13.68
CA TRP A 5 -23.49 10.76 12.76
C TRP A 5 -23.97 11.31 11.43
N VAL A 6 -23.22 12.27 10.90
CA VAL A 6 -23.31 12.78 9.54
C VAL A 6 -22.18 12.20 8.71
N ILE A 7 -22.49 11.78 7.47
CA ILE A 7 -21.49 11.28 6.52
C ILE A 7 -21.02 12.43 5.65
N HIS A 8 -19.76 12.83 5.80
CA HIS A 8 -19.08 13.76 4.92
C HIS A 8 -18.38 13.00 3.80
N THR A 9 -18.67 13.35 2.55
CA THR A 9 -18.06 12.70 1.37
C THR A 9 -17.13 13.67 0.65
N GLN A 10 -15.92 13.22 0.32
CA GLN A 10 -14.92 14.02 -0.38
C GLN A 10 -14.27 13.20 -1.50
N VAL A 11 -14.03 13.81 -2.67
CA VAL A 11 -13.17 13.23 -3.70
C VAL A 11 -11.71 13.42 -3.29
N VAL A 12 -10.95 12.33 -3.15
CA VAL A 12 -9.58 12.36 -2.62
C VAL A 12 -8.52 11.90 -3.63
N SER A 13 -8.90 11.18 -4.68
CA SER A 13 -8.07 10.89 -5.86
C SER A 13 -8.91 10.95 -7.14
N ALA A 14 -8.29 10.69 -8.29
CA ALA A 14 -8.99 10.67 -9.58
C ALA A 14 -10.06 9.56 -9.70
N ASP A 15 -10.00 8.56 -8.82
CA ASP A 15 -10.76 7.31 -8.84
C ASP A 15 -11.23 6.88 -7.44
N SER A 16 -11.22 7.80 -6.45
CA SER A 16 -11.66 7.44 -5.10
C SER A 16 -12.29 8.57 -4.29
N LEU A 17 -13.13 8.14 -3.34
CA LEU A 17 -13.82 8.97 -2.36
C LEU A 17 -13.37 8.59 -0.95
N LEU A 18 -13.42 9.56 -0.03
CA LEU A 18 -13.33 9.33 1.41
C LEU A 18 -14.64 9.75 2.05
N LEU A 19 -15.27 8.82 2.77
CA LEU A 19 -16.45 9.05 3.58
C LEU A 19 -16.02 9.12 5.04
N THR A 20 -16.55 10.08 5.78
CA THR A 20 -16.21 10.32 7.18
C THR A 20 -17.48 10.48 8.01
N TRP A 21 -17.63 9.64 9.03
CA TRP A 21 -18.69 9.73 10.02
C TRP A 21 -18.27 10.66 11.14
N GLN A 22 -19.02 11.73 11.33
CA GLN A 22 -18.74 12.72 12.38
C GLN A 22 -20.05 13.19 13.00
N ARG A 23 -20.08 13.32 14.33
CA ARG A 23 -21.23 13.94 14.99
C ARG A 23 -21.17 15.46 14.82
N PRO A 24 -22.31 16.15 14.71
CA PRO A 24 -22.34 17.61 14.68
C PRO A 24 -21.69 18.27 15.90
N SER A 25 -21.73 17.59 17.06
CA SER A 25 -21.09 18.03 18.30
C SER A 25 -19.56 17.90 18.30
N ASP A 26 -19.03 16.99 17.49
CA ASP A 26 -17.60 16.72 17.42
C ASP A 26 -16.93 17.72 16.47
N SER A 27 -15.81 18.30 16.91
CA SER A 27 -14.97 19.11 16.00
C SER A 27 -14.25 18.25 14.96
N ARG A 28 -14.07 16.95 15.23
CA ARG A 28 -13.37 15.98 14.37
C ARG A 28 -13.88 14.55 14.59
N PRO A 29 -13.67 13.63 13.63
CA PRO A 29 -14.06 12.23 13.78
C PRO A 29 -13.43 11.59 15.02
N GLN A 30 -14.25 10.92 15.82
CA GLN A 30 -13.85 10.23 17.04
C GLN A 30 -13.95 8.72 16.88
N MET A 31 -13.19 7.99 17.69
CA MET A 31 -13.33 6.54 17.82
C MET A 31 -14.61 6.21 18.62
N ASP A 32 -15.46 5.32 18.11
CA ASP A 32 -16.69 4.85 18.79
C ASP A 32 -16.95 3.39 18.40
N ASP A 33 -17.33 2.56 19.38
CA ASP A 33 -17.51 1.11 19.21
C ASP A 33 -18.69 0.73 18.29
N ARG A 34 -19.62 1.66 18.06
CA ARG A 34 -20.76 1.47 17.16
C ARG A 34 -20.40 1.70 15.69
N LEU A 35 -19.34 2.45 15.41
CA LEU A 35 -18.95 2.82 14.04
C LEU A 35 -18.61 1.60 13.17
N PRO A 36 -17.85 0.59 13.62
CA PRO A 36 -17.57 -0.60 12.81
C PRO A 36 -18.83 -1.28 12.24
N ALA A 37 -19.84 -1.52 13.08
CA ALA A 37 -21.09 -2.15 12.66
C ALA A 37 -21.91 -1.24 11.73
N LEU A 38 -21.93 0.06 12.03
CA LEU A 38 -22.64 1.05 11.20
C LEU A 38 -22.02 1.15 9.80
N ILE A 39 -20.69 1.26 9.72
CA ILE A 39 -19.94 1.34 8.46
C ILE A 39 -20.10 0.04 7.68
N GLN A 40 -20.03 -1.13 8.32
CA GLN A 40 -20.21 -2.41 7.62
C GLN A 40 -21.62 -2.54 7.01
N ASN A 41 -22.66 -2.14 7.74
CA ASN A 41 -24.03 -2.14 7.22
C ASN A 41 -24.24 -1.11 6.09
N PHE A 42 -23.54 0.03 6.16
CA PHE A 42 -23.52 0.99 5.06
C PHE A 42 -22.81 0.40 3.83
N LEU A 43 -21.67 -0.27 4.03
CA LEU A 43 -20.87 -0.88 2.97
C LEU A 43 -21.66 -1.95 2.23
N ASN A 44 -22.33 -2.87 2.94
CA ASN A 44 -23.17 -3.91 2.33
C ASN A 44 -24.24 -3.30 1.40
N ARG A 45 -24.97 -2.28 1.88
CA ARG A 45 -25.99 -1.60 1.06
C ARG A 45 -25.40 -0.83 -0.11
N LEU A 46 -24.24 -0.19 0.08
CA LEU A 46 -23.55 0.49 -1.00
C LEU A 46 -23.15 -0.49 -2.11
N GLN A 47 -22.75 -1.71 -1.75
CA GLN A 47 -22.45 -2.77 -2.71
C GLN A 47 -23.72 -3.27 -3.42
N ASP A 48 -24.82 -3.48 -2.69
CA ASP A 48 -26.09 -3.94 -3.26
C ASP A 48 -26.70 -2.92 -4.25
N ASP A 49 -26.57 -1.62 -3.97
CA ASP A 49 -27.11 -0.53 -4.81
C ASP A 49 -26.20 -0.17 -6.01
N CYS A 50 -25.01 -0.75 -6.11
CA CYS A 50 -24.06 -0.48 -7.19
C CYS A 50 -23.89 -1.67 -8.14
N ALA A 51 -23.56 -1.38 -9.41
CA ALA A 51 -23.30 -2.45 -10.38
C ALA A 51 -22.09 -3.30 -9.98
N PRO A 52 -22.10 -4.63 -10.25
CA PRO A 52 -20.92 -5.48 -10.05
C PRO A 52 -19.67 -4.91 -10.74
N GLY A 53 -18.52 -5.04 -10.09
CA GLY A 53 -17.24 -4.51 -10.59
C GLY A 53 -17.05 -3.00 -10.41
N THR A 54 -18.01 -2.29 -9.79
CA THR A 54 -17.87 -0.86 -9.48
C THR A 54 -16.65 -0.56 -8.61
N PHE A 55 -16.44 -1.35 -7.55
CA PHE A 55 -15.41 -1.10 -6.55
C PHE A 55 -14.13 -1.88 -6.83
N VAL A 56 -13.00 -1.21 -6.69
CA VAL A 56 -11.67 -1.83 -6.64
C VAL A 56 -11.31 -2.13 -5.18
N ASN A 57 -11.52 -1.15 -4.29
CA ASN A 57 -11.20 -1.27 -2.87
C ASN A 57 -12.23 -0.54 -2.00
N LEU A 58 -12.53 -1.16 -0.86
CA LEU A 58 -13.36 -0.60 0.21
C LEU A 58 -12.60 -0.79 1.53
N VAL A 59 -12.06 0.29 2.10
CA VAL A 59 -11.20 0.22 3.29
C VAL A 59 -11.80 1.06 4.41
N ALA A 60 -12.28 0.39 5.46
CA ALA A 60 -12.78 1.04 6.67
C ALA A 60 -11.66 1.20 7.70
N ALA A 61 -11.55 2.39 8.30
CA ALA A 61 -10.68 2.63 9.44
C ALA A 61 -11.32 3.67 10.37
N TYR A 62 -11.60 3.27 11.61
CA TYR A 62 -12.28 4.07 12.63
C TYR A 62 -13.60 4.65 12.13
N ALA A 63 -13.63 5.95 11.87
CA ALA A 63 -14.77 6.73 11.43
C ALA A 63 -14.74 7.02 9.93
N THR A 64 -13.87 6.35 9.17
CA THR A 64 -13.67 6.62 7.75
C THR A 64 -13.86 5.37 6.89
N LEU A 65 -14.37 5.56 5.68
CA LEU A 65 -14.43 4.56 4.62
C LEU A 65 -13.84 5.16 3.35
N TRP A 66 -12.75 4.57 2.86
CA TRP A 66 -12.21 4.88 1.56
C TRP A 66 -12.80 3.97 0.49
N VAL A 67 -13.29 4.58 -0.58
CA VAL A 67 -13.97 3.92 -1.68
C VAL A 67 -13.19 4.19 -2.96
N GLN A 68 -12.45 3.20 -3.43
CA GLN A 68 -11.84 3.23 -4.76
C GLN A 68 -12.78 2.55 -5.75
N TYR A 69 -13.11 3.25 -6.83
CA TYR A 69 -14.05 2.78 -7.84
C TYR A 69 -13.41 2.74 -9.22
N ARG A 70 -14.04 2.03 -10.17
CA ARG A 70 -13.61 1.99 -11.57
C ARG A 70 -14.28 3.13 -12.37
N PRO A 71 -13.52 4.15 -12.84
CA PRO A 71 -14.09 5.24 -13.63
C PRO A 71 -14.75 4.82 -14.95
N ALA A 72 -14.41 3.63 -15.45
CA ALA A 72 -15.06 3.02 -16.62
C ALA A 72 -16.50 2.53 -16.33
N VAL A 73 -16.84 2.26 -15.06
CA VAL A 73 -18.15 1.73 -14.64
C VAL A 73 -19.02 2.81 -14.03
N THR A 74 -18.46 3.67 -13.18
CA THR A 74 -19.21 4.75 -12.52
C THR A 74 -18.38 6.04 -12.44
N SER A 75 -19.07 7.15 -12.18
CA SER A 75 -18.44 8.45 -11.90
C SER A 75 -18.51 8.79 -10.42
N ALA A 76 -17.58 9.60 -9.93
CA ALA A 76 -17.66 10.17 -8.58
C ALA A 76 -19.01 10.83 -8.29
N GLN A 77 -19.56 11.59 -9.25
CA GLN A 77 -20.83 12.29 -9.04
C GLN A 77 -22.02 11.34 -8.92
N ALA A 78 -22.05 10.26 -9.69
CA ALA A 78 -23.08 9.23 -9.56
C ALA A 78 -22.97 8.54 -8.20
N LEU A 79 -21.77 8.15 -7.79
CA LEU A 79 -21.52 7.47 -6.53
C LEU A 79 -21.85 8.35 -5.31
N ILE A 80 -21.50 9.64 -5.34
CA ILE A 80 -21.87 10.61 -4.29
C ILE A 80 -23.39 10.68 -4.13
N LYS A 81 -24.16 10.73 -5.22
CA LYS A 81 -25.64 10.73 -5.15
C LYS A 81 -26.18 9.44 -4.51
N THR A 82 -25.63 8.29 -4.85
CA THR A 82 -25.99 7.00 -4.22
C THR A 82 -25.71 7.04 -2.71
N ILE A 83 -24.52 7.51 -2.32
CA ILE A 83 -24.11 7.65 -0.91
C ILE A 83 -25.06 8.60 -0.15
N GLU A 84 -25.40 9.75 -0.73
CA GLU A 84 -26.33 10.72 -0.13
C GLU A 84 -27.72 10.12 0.06
N SER A 85 -28.22 9.37 -0.92
CA SER A 85 -29.52 8.67 -0.83
C SER A 85 -29.51 7.60 0.27
N LEU A 86 -28.46 6.77 0.32
CA LEU A 86 -28.28 5.75 1.34
C LEU A 86 -28.15 6.35 2.75
N SER A 87 -27.49 7.50 2.87
CA SER A 87 -27.33 8.19 4.15
C SER A 87 -28.67 8.63 4.75
N GLN A 88 -29.64 9.00 3.90
CA GLN A 88 -30.97 9.45 4.34
C GLN A 88 -31.87 8.26 4.76
N THR A 89 -31.74 7.11 4.09
CA THR A 89 -32.53 5.90 4.40
C THR A 89 -31.93 5.10 5.56
N ALA A 90 -30.63 5.25 5.83
CA ALA A 90 -29.90 4.52 6.86
C ALA A 90 -30.24 4.87 8.31
N VAL A 91 -30.86 6.03 8.56
CA VAL A 91 -31.17 6.51 9.90
C VAL A 91 -32.28 5.67 10.58
N SER A 92 -32.96 4.77 9.86
CA SER A 92 -34.22 4.16 10.32
C SER A 92 -34.26 2.64 10.54
N GLN A 93 -33.15 1.88 10.52
CA GLN A 93 -33.27 0.41 10.71
C GLN A 93 -32.23 -0.21 11.65
N ASN A 94 -32.74 -1.16 12.46
CA ASN A 94 -31.99 -2.05 13.34
C ASN A 94 -30.77 -2.62 12.61
N THR A 95 -29.59 -2.38 13.17
CA THR A 95 -28.35 -3.09 12.88
C THR A 95 -28.62 -4.59 12.94
N THR A 96 -28.69 -5.27 11.78
CA THR A 96 -28.51 -6.71 11.72
C THR A 96 -27.15 -7.00 12.33
N ALA A 97 -27.12 -7.84 13.37
CA ALA A 97 -25.89 -8.16 14.07
C ALA A 97 -24.92 -8.81 13.07
N THR A 98 -23.84 -8.12 12.73
CA THR A 98 -22.67 -8.76 12.14
C THR A 98 -22.20 -9.85 13.09
N LYS A 99 -21.68 -10.95 12.54
CA LYS A 99 -21.17 -12.06 13.32
C LYS A 99 -19.91 -11.58 14.07
N GLU A 100 -20.06 -11.12 15.31
CA GLU A 100 -18.94 -10.62 16.09
C GLU A 100 -18.13 -11.79 16.66
N HIS A 101 -16.87 -11.93 16.26
CA HIS A 101 -15.99 -12.96 16.78
C HIS A 101 -15.23 -12.43 18.01
N LEU A 102 -15.26 -13.19 19.11
CA LEU A 102 -14.38 -12.95 20.25
C LEU A 102 -13.08 -13.72 20.05
N ILE A 103 -11.97 -12.98 19.98
CA ILE A 103 -10.62 -13.51 19.79
C ILE A 103 -9.86 -13.35 21.10
N GLU A 104 -9.38 -14.45 21.67
CA GLU A 104 -8.53 -14.42 22.84
C GLU A 104 -7.05 -14.48 22.44
N ILE A 105 -6.25 -13.56 22.99
CA ILE A 105 -4.81 -13.45 22.70
C ILE A 105 -4.03 -13.72 23.99
N PRO A 106 -3.26 -14.81 24.07
CA PRO A 106 -2.37 -15.06 25.19
C PRO A 106 -1.19 -14.09 25.15
N VAL A 107 -0.83 -13.48 26.28
CA VAL A 107 0.27 -12.50 26.36
C VAL A 107 1.12 -12.78 27.59
N CYS A 108 2.43 -12.86 27.38
CA CYS A 108 3.40 -12.87 28.46
C CYS A 108 3.84 -11.43 28.75
N TYR A 109 3.62 -10.97 29.98
CA TYR A 109 3.98 -9.64 30.48
C TYR A 109 5.31 -9.66 31.27
N ASP A 110 6.17 -10.63 30.99
CA ASP A 110 7.52 -10.71 31.58
C ASP A 110 8.34 -9.47 31.17
N PRO A 111 9.12 -8.85 32.07
CA PRO A 111 9.95 -7.67 31.77
C PRO A 111 10.90 -7.86 30.58
N ALA A 112 11.32 -9.09 30.27
CA ALA A 112 12.12 -9.39 29.08
C ALA A 112 11.38 -9.11 27.75
N PHE A 113 10.05 -9.12 27.78
CA PHE A 113 9.18 -8.84 26.64
C PHE A 113 8.49 -7.47 26.74
N GLY A 114 8.08 -7.06 27.95
CA GLY A 114 7.43 -5.79 28.23
C GLY A 114 8.42 -4.68 28.54
N TRP A 115 9.20 -4.25 27.56
CA TRP A 115 10.29 -3.28 27.76
C TRP A 115 9.89 -1.96 28.41
N ASP A 116 8.64 -1.53 28.21
CA ASP A 116 8.11 -0.29 28.76
C ASP A 116 7.23 -0.51 30.00
N LEU A 117 6.97 -1.75 30.39
CA LEU A 117 5.93 -2.11 31.36
C LEU A 117 6.18 -1.48 32.75
N GLU A 118 7.41 -1.60 33.27
CA GLU A 118 7.78 -1.03 34.58
C GLU A 118 7.80 0.50 34.54
N ALA A 119 8.37 1.09 33.49
CA ALA A 119 8.43 2.54 33.32
C ALA A 119 7.02 3.16 33.20
N LEU A 120 6.12 2.47 32.49
CA LEU A 120 4.71 2.84 32.41
C LEU A 120 4.01 2.77 33.76
N ALA A 121 4.17 1.68 34.50
CA ALA A 121 3.58 1.51 35.83
C ALA A 121 4.00 2.64 36.78
N ASN A 122 5.31 2.96 36.79
CA ASN A 122 5.86 4.07 37.58
C ASN A 122 5.27 5.43 37.17
N THR A 123 5.23 5.73 35.87
CA THR A 123 4.68 7.00 35.34
C THR A 123 3.18 7.15 35.64
N LYS A 124 2.46 6.03 35.71
CA LYS A 124 1.03 5.97 36.03
C LYS A 124 0.73 5.83 37.52
N HIS A 125 1.76 5.83 38.37
CA HIS A 125 1.63 5.64 39.82
C HIS A 125 0.82 4.38 40.18
N THR A 126 1.09 3.26 39.51
CA THR A 126 0.44 1.97 39.71
C THR A 126 1.46 0.83 39.73
N SER A 127 1.04 -0.39 40.07
CA SER A 127 1.90 -1.58 39.99
C SER A 127 1.81 -2.24 38.61
N VAL A 128 2.82 -3.03 38.25
CA VAL A 128 2.79 -3.81 37.00
C VAL A 128 1.59 -4.75 36.97
N GLU A 129 1.30 -5.42 38.09
CA GLU A 129 0.15 -6.33 38.22
C GLU A 129 -1.18 -5.61 38.01
N ALA A 130 -1.33 -4.40 38.56
CA ALA A 130 -2.52 -3.58 38.39
C ALA A 130 -2.67 -3.09 36.93
N LEU A 131 -1.58 -2.71 36.27
CA LEU A 131 -1.57 -2.33 34.86
C LEU A 131 -1.99 -3.51 33.97
N VAL A 132 -1.40 -4.69 34.19
CA VAL A 132 -1.74 -5.92 33.48
C VAL A 132 -3.20 -6.32 33.72
N ALA A 133 -3.69 -6.21 34.96
CA ALA A 133 -5.08 -6.49 35.30
C ALA A 133 -6.04 -5.53 34.56
N GLN A 134 -5.71 -4.24 34.47
CA GLN A 134 -6.53 -3.28 33.72
C GLN A 134 -6.56 -3.59 32.22
N HIS A 135 -5.41 -3.94 31.63
CA HIS A 135 -5.32 -4.27 30.20
C HIS A 135 -6.05 -5.58 29.86
N THR A 136 -6.03 -6.56 30.77
CA THR A 136 -6.61 -7.90 30.51
C THR A 136 -8.10 -7.99 30.90
N ALA A 137 -8.60 -7.10 31.75
CA ALA A 137 -10.01 -7.07 32.15
C ALA A 137 -10.96 -6.62 31.03
N GLN A 138 -10.47 -5.84 30.07
CA GLN A 138 -11.31 -5.27 29.02
C GLN A 138 -11.40 -6.18 27.79
N THR A 139 -12.50 -6.02 27.06
CA THR A 139 -12.64 -6.59 25.72
C THR A 139 -12.64 -5.42 24.74
N TYR A 140 -11.60 -5.35 23.91
CA TYR A 140 -11.39 -4.27 22.95
C TYR A 140 -12.09 -4.55 21.63
N ARG A 141 -12.38 -3.51 20.87
CA ARG A 141 -12.94 -3.57 19.52
C ARG A 141 -11.83 -3.34 18.49
N VAL A 142 -11.82 -4.09 17.40
CA VAL A 142 -11.00 -3.78 16.23
C VAL A 142 -11.64 -2.61 15.49
N HIS A 143 -11.00 -1.43 15.51
CA HIS A 143 -11.49 -0.24 14.81
C HIS A 143 -10.89 -0.08 13.41
N ALA A 144 -9.70 -0.63 13.18
CA ALA A 144 -9.05 -0.61 11.88
C ALA A 144 -8.10 -1.82 11.77
N VAL A 145 -7.94 -2.32 10.55
CA VAL A 145 -6.88 -3.26 10.17
C VAL A 145 -6.05 -2.58 9.10
N GLY A 146 -4.72 -2.60 9.25
CA GLY A 146 -3.82 -1.88 8.37
C GLY A 146 -2.53 -1.51 9.08
N PHE A 147 -1.78 -0.56 8.53
CA PHE A 147 -0.34 -0.43 8.75
C PHE A 147 0.40 -1.60 8.13
N SER A 148 0.23 -2.84 8.59
CA SER A 148 0.71 -4.05 7.92
C SER A 148 -0.39 -5.12 7.91
N PRO A 149 -0.27 -6.15 7.07
CA PRO A 149 -1.20 -7.28 7.09
C PRO A 149 -1.30 -7.89 8.49
N GLY A 150 -2.53 -8.13 8.96
CA GLY A 150 -2.77 -8.69 10.30
C GLY A 150 -2.56 -7.72 11.48
N PHE A 151 -2.15 -6.46 11.26
CA PHE A 151 -2.04 -5.47 12.32
C PHE A 151 -3.41 -4.83 12.58
N ALA A 152 -3.94 -5.07 13.78
CA ALA A 152 -5.24 -4.57 14.22
C ALA A 152 -5.08 -3.45 15.25
N TYR A 153 -5.77 -2.33 15.03
CA TYR A 153 -5.89 -1.25 15.99
C TYR A 153 -7.07 -1.48 16.92
N LEU A 154 -6.78 -1.69 18.19
CA LEU A 154 -7.76 -2.06 19.21
C LEU A 154 -8.02 -0.89 20.15
N GLY A 155 -9.28 -0.66 20.50
CA GLY A 155 -9.67 0.41 21.41
C GLY A 155 -11.04 0.18 22.05
N GLN A 156 -11.48 1.05 22.96
CA GLN A 156 -10.67 2.10 23.59
C GLN A 156 -9.99 1.61 24.87
N LEU A 157 -8.74 1.97 25.11
CA LEU A 157 -8.12 1.83 26.42
C LEU A 157 -8.81 2.73 27.45
N PRO A 158 -8.87 2.32 28.73
CA PRO A 158 -9.27 3.22 29.81
C PRO A 158 -8.26 4.36 29.93
N GLU A 159 -8.72 5.52 30.43
CA GLU A 159 -7.89 6.72 30.53
C GLU A 159 -6.64 6.53 31.42
N SER A 160 -6.75 5.67 32.42
CA SER A 160 -5.64 5.25 33.28
C SER A 160 -4.47 4.65 32.47
N LEU A 161 -4.76 3.89 31.41
CA LEU A 161 -3.76 3.24 30.55
C LEU A 161 -3.32 4.10 29.36
N ALA A 162 -3.98 5.24 29.12
CA ALA A 162 -3.71 6.02 27.92
C ALA A 162 -2.30 6.64 27.95
N VAL A 163 -1.46 6.37 26.95
CA VAL A 163 -0.04 6.80 26.99
C VAL A 163 0.50 7.24 25.65
N LEU A 164 1.29 8.31 25.61
CA LEU A 164 1.91 8.75 24.36
C LEU A 164 2.94 7.73 23.85
N ARG A 165 3.01 7.62 22.53
CA ARG A 165 4.12 6.95 21.84
C ARG A 165 5.47 7.60 22.19
N HIS A 166 6.54 6.84 22.07
CA HIS A 166 7.90 7.35 22.12
C HIS A 166 8.12 8.44 21.06
N PRO A 167 8.84 9.53 21.40
CA PRO A 167 9.17 10.58 20.43
C PRO A 167 9.99 10.09 19.24
N ALA A 168 10.92 9.15 19.49
CA ALA A 168 11.68 8.45 18.46
C ALA A 168 11.28 6.97 18.44
N PRO A 169 10.95 6.40 17.27
CA PRO A 169 10.60 4.99 17.17
C PRO A 169 11.83 4.10 17.41
N ARG A 170 11.62 2.92 17.99
CA ARG A 170 12.63 1.85 18.02
C ARG A 170 12.85 1.33 16.61
N ALA A 171 14.11 0.99 16.31
CA ALA A 171 14.49 0.47 15.00
C ALA A 171 13.91 -0.93 14.72
N ASP A 172 13.73 -1.74 15.75
CA ASP A 172 13.17 -3.09 15.63
C ASP A 172 12.29 -3.40 16.85
N VAL A 173 11.04 -3.75 16.58
CA VAL A 173 10.07 -4.29 17.55
C VAL A 173 9.72 -5.71 17.08
N PRO A 174 10.00 -6.75 17.87
CA PRO A 174 9.77 -8.13 17.46
C PRO A 174 8.32 -8.47 17.17
N ALA A 175 8.08 -9.39 16.24
CA ALA A 175 6.77 -9.98 15.99
C ALA A 175 6.16 -10.57 17.27
N GLY A 176 4.84 -10.43 17.41
CA GLY A 176 4.07 -10.79 18.60
C GLY A 176 4.09 -9.74 19.72
N SER A 177 4.85 -8.64 19.59
CA SER A 177 4.88 -7.60 20.63
C SER A 177 3.49 -6.95 20.78
N VAL A 178 3.04 -6.80 22.03
CA VAL A 178 1.80 -6.12 22.40
C VAL A 178 2.14 -4.74 22.93
N ALA A 179 1.47 -3.72 22.41
CA ALA A 179 1.86 -2.35 22.66
C ALA A 179 0.68 -1.40 22.87
N LEU A 180 0.94 -0.33 23.62
CA LEU A 180 0.00 0.75 23.90
C LEU A 180 0.45 2.04 23.22
N ALA A 181 -0.50 2.75 22.61
CA ALA A 181 -0.34 4.16 22.30
C ALA A 181 -1.70 4.85 22.32
N ASP A 182 -1.72 5.99 22.96
CA ASP A 182 -2.89 6.82 23.20
C ASP A 182 -3.96 6.00 23.88
N ARG A 183 -5.17 5.98 23.34
CA ARG A 183 -6.25 5.14 23.85
C ARG A 183 -6.36 3.81 23.09
N GLN A 184 -5.24 3.29 22.60
CA GLN A 184 -5.22 2.12 21.72
C GLN A 184 -4.19 1.09 22.16
N THR A 185 -4.50 -0.17 21.89
CA THR A 185 -3.59 -1.31 22.01
C THR A 185 -3.50 -2.04 20.67
N ALA A 186 -2.40 -2.73 20.41
CA ALA A 186 -2.18 -3.45 19.17
C ALA A 186 -1.18 -4.59 19.34
N ILE A 187 -1.12 -5.46 18.33
CA ILE A 187 -0.16 -6.56 18.25
C ILE A 187 0.61 -6.42 16.95
N TYR A 188 1.94 -6.45 17.02
CA TYR A 188 2.80 -6.40 15.84
C TYR A 188 2.91 -7.80 15.20
N PRO A 189 2.44 -8.01 13.95
CA PRO A 189 2.46 -9.34 13.33
C PRO A 189 3.84 -9.71 12.77
N ILE A 190 4.69 -8.71 12.51
CA ILE A 190 6.05 -8.87 11.97
C ILE A 190 7.02 -7.96 12.72
N ASN A 191 8.31 -8.25 12.60
CA ASN A 191 9.37 -7.35 13.04
C ASN A 191 9.29 -6.02 12.28
N THR A 192 9.27 -4.89 12.99
CA THR A 192 9.12 -3.58 12.36
C THR A 192 9.58 -2.44 13.26
N PRO A 193 10.07 -1.32 12.71
CA PRO A 193 10.28 -0.10 13.49
C PRO A 193 8.96 0.44 14.04
N ALA A 194 8.93 0.78 15.32
CA ALA A 194 7.71 1.26 15.98
C ALA A 194 7.99 2.11 17.22
N GLY A 195 7.10 3.06 17.48
CA GLY A 195 7.19 3.97 18.64
C GLY A 195 6.18 3.69 19.76
N TRP A 196 5.36 2.64 19.66
CA TRP A 196 4.39 2.33 20.71
C TRP A 196 5.09 1.74 21.95
N GLN A 197 4.46 1.88 23.10
CA GLN A 197 4.99 1.40 24.37
C GLN A 197 4.77 -0.11 24.49
N ILE A 198 5.83 -0.91 24.54
CA ILE A 198 5.77 -2.38 24.52
C ILE A 198 5.52 -2.91 25.94
N ILE A 199 4.40 -3.59 26.14
CA ILE A 199 3.95 -4.08 27.46
C ILE A 199 4.04 -5.60 27.62
N GLY A 200 4.23 -6.35 26.54
CA GLY A 200 4.34 -7.80 26.59
C GLY A 200 4.45 -8.40 25.20
N ARG A 201 4.37 -9.74 25.11
CA ARG A 201 4.46 -10.46 23.85
C ARG A 201 3.54 -11.67 23.80
N THR A 202 2.84 -11.86 22.69
CA THR A 202 2.08 -13.06 22.41
C THR A 202 2.98 -14.12 21.76
N PRO A 203 2.80 -15.42 22.08
CA PRO A 203 3.50 -16.51 21.39
C PRO A 203 2.82 -16.89 20.07
N LEU A 204 1.66 -16.32 19.75
CA LEU A 204 0.96 -16.58 18.49
C LEU A 204 1.76 -16.01 17.31
N ASP A 205 1.93 -16.82 16.27
CA ASP A 205 2.38 -16.33 14.97
C ASP A 205 1.20 -15.66 14.25
N LEU A 206 1.34 -14.38 13.95
CA LEU A 206 0.37 -13.55 13.23
C LEU A 206 0.94 -13.09 11.87
N SER A 207 2.10 -13.61 11.48
CA SER A 207 2.74 -13.30 10.21
C SER A 207 2.03 -13.98 9.03
N LEU A 208 2.43 -13.61 7.81
CA LEU A 208 1.90 -14.21 6.58
C LEU A 208 2.59 -15.52 6.19
N ASN A 209 3.41 -16.11 7.07
CA ASN A 209 3.86 -17.50 6.90
C ASN A 209 2.66 -18.46 6.86
N ASP A 210 1.62 -18.15 7.65
CA ASP A 210 0.28 -18.71 7.49
C ASP A 210 -0.64 -17.65 6.83
N PRO A 211 -0.96 -17.78 5.54
CA PRO A 211 -1.81 -16.82 4.83
C PRO A 211 -3.21 -16.63 5.44
N SER A 212 -3.69 -17.62 6.21
CA SER A 212 -4.98 -17.51 6.91
C SER A 212 -4.99 -16.46 8.02
N ASN A 213 -3.80 -16.02 8.49
CA ASN A 213 -3.68 -14.94 9.47
C ASN A 213 -4.21 -13.60 8.96
N LEU A 214 -4.37 -13.44 7.64
CA LEU A 214 -4.97 -12.26 7.05
C LEU A 214 -6.44 -12.05 7.49
N ASP A 215 -7.15 -13.14 7.78
CA ASP A 215 -8.53 -13.13 8.26
C ASP A 215 -8.64 -13.23 9.79
N ARG A 216 -7.50 -13.22 10.50
CA ARG A 216 -7.46 -13.35 11.96
C ARG A 216 -8.19 -12.22 12.67
N PHE A 217 -8.13 -11.01 12.12
CA PHE A 217 -8.80 -9.84 12.66
C PHE A 217 -9.63 -9.16 11.56
N GLN A 218 -10.86 -8.80 11.90
CA GLN A 218 -11.74 -8.01 11.05
C GLN A 218 -12.23 -6.79 11.81
N VAL A 219 -12.50 -5.70 11.09
CA VAL A 219 -13.08 -4.49 11.69
C VAL A 219 -14.42 -4.84 12.33
N GLY A 220 -14.55 -4.56 13.62
CA GLY A 220 -15.71 -4.94 14.44
C GLY A 220 -15.51 -6.18 15.32
N ASP A 221 -14.45 -6.97 15.12
CA ASP A 221 -14.16 -8.08 16.03
C ASP A 221 -13.87 -7.60 17.45
N ARG A 222 -14.04 -8.52 18.40
CA ARG A 222 -13.76 -8.29 19.82
C ARG A 222 -12.50 -9.04 20.21
N VAL A 223 -11.57 -8.37 20.87
CA VAL A 223 -10.30 -8.97 21.30
C VAL A 223 -10.16 -8.87 22.82
N ARG A 224 -9.80 -9.99 23.45
CA ARG A 224 -9.48 -10.03 24.88
C ARG A 224 -8.07 -10.59 25.08
N PHE A 225 -7.26 -9.90 25.88
CA PHE A 225 -5.93 -10.38 26.23
C PHE A 225 -6.00 -11.25 27.48
N ARG A 226 -5.33 -12.40 27.45
CA ARG A 226 -5.21 -13.32 28.59
C ARG A 226 -3.75 -13.39 29.04
N PRO A 227 -3.42 -13.05 30.30
CA PRO A 227 -2.06 -13.16 30.78
C PRO A 227 -1.65 -14.64 30.86
N ILE A 228 -0.43 -14.95 30.44
CA ILE A 228 0.21 -16.26 30.57
C ILE A 228 1.56 -16.14 31.27
N SER A 229 2.01 -17.20 31.94
CA SER A 229 3.32 -17.23 32.57
C SER A 229 4.43 -17.30 31.52
N ARG A 230 5.66 -16.95 31.94
CA ARG A 230 6.86 -17.11 31.11
C ARG A 230 7.08 -18.56 30.68
N GLU A 231 6.87 -19.50 31.60
CA GLU A 231 6.96 -20.93 31.32
C GLU A 231 5.99 -21.37 30.21
N THR A 232 4.73 -20.94 30.29
CA THR A 232 3.74 -21.23 29.23
C THR A 232 4.11 -20.61 27.89
N TYR A 233 4.70 -19.42 27.89
CA TYR A 233 5.19 -18.78 26.66
C TYR A 233 6.32 -19.58 26.03
N ASP A 234 7.31 -19.99 26.82
CA ASP A 234 8.49 -20.71 26.34
C ASP A 234 8.13 -22.13 25.84
N GLN A 235 7.09 -22.76 26.41
CA GLN A 235 6.57 -24.06 26.00
C GLN A 235 5.48 -23.98 24.90
N TRP A 236 5.14 -22.79 24.41
CA TRP A 236 4.07 -22.63 23.43
C TRP A 236 4.42 -23.33 22.10
N PRO A 237 3.51 -24.12 21.50
CA PRO A 237 3.76 -24.77 20.22
C PRO A 237 4.03 -23.72 19.13
N ARG A 238 5.21 -23.77 18.52
CA ARG A 238 5.54 -22.95 17.35
C ARG A 238 5.22 -23.75 16.11
N GLU A 239 4.05 -23.51 15.52
CA GLU A 239 3.74 -24.05 14.20
C GLU A 239 4.62 -23.34 13.16
N CYS A 240 5.48 -24.08 12.47
CA CYS A 240 6.21 -23.58 11.31
C CYS A 240 5.43 -24.06 10.08
N LYS A 241 4.50 -23.25 9.59
CA LYS A 241 3.89 -23.49 8.28
C LYS A 241 4.66 -22.67 7.27
N ASP A 242 5.62 -23.30 6.61
CA ASP A 242 6.23 -22.77 5.40
C ASP A 242 5.41 -23.28 4.22
N ALA A 243 4.38 -22.54 3.81
CA ALA A 243 3.72 -22.88 2.55
C ALA A 243 3.19 -21.62 1.85
N PRO A 244 3.57 -21.36 0.59
CA PRO A 244 2.77 -20.50 -0.26
C PRO A 244 1.31 -20.99 -0.30
N LEU A 245 0.38 -20.08 -0.55
CA LEU A 245 -0.93 -20.46 -1.09
C LEU A 245 -0.66 -21.12 -2.45
N ASN A 246 -0.46 -22.44 -2.44
CA ASN A 246 -0.42 -23.22 -3.66
C ASN A 246 -1.82 -23.17 -4.24
N ASP A 247 -2.03 -22.30 -5.23
CA ASP A 247 -2.89 -22.71 -6.34
C ASP A 247 -2.18 -23.90 -6.99
N GLU A 248 -2.61 -25.10 -6.60
CA GLU A 248 -2.28 -26.35 -7.26
C GLU A 248 -2.76 -26.29 -8.71
N ALA A 249 -1.94 -25.74 -9.62
CA ALA A 249 -1.87 -26.09 -11.03
C ALA A 249 -0.90 -25.14 -11.76
N THR A 250 0.37 -25.52 -11.91
CA THR A 250 1.25 -25.29 -13.10
C THR A 250 2.74 -25.47 -12.73
N VAL A 251 3.10 -26.58 -12.08
CA VAL A 251 4.51 -27.00 -12.00
C VAL A 251 4.62 -28.32 -12.75
N THR A 252 4.99 -28.24 -14.03
CA THR A 252 5.69 -29.30 -14.79
C THR A 252 6.10 -28.89 -16.21
N THR A 253 5.72 -27.71 -16.71
CA THR A 253 6.02 -27.33 -18.12
C THR A 253 6.77 -26.00 -18.31
N ASN A 254 7.02 -25.22 -17.26
CA ASN A 254 7.75 -23.94 -17.38
C ASN A 254 9.22 -24.15 -17.74
N ARG A 255 9.76 -23.25 -18.57
CA ARG A 255 11.17 -23.24 -18.96
C ARG A 255 11.91 -22.13 -18.24
N ILE A 256 13.19 -22.37 -17.91
CA ILE A 256 14.05 -21.32 -17.37
C ILE A 256 14.35 -20.32 -18.49
N GLY A 257 13.92 -19.09 -18.31
CA GLY A 257 14.15 -17.98 -19.22
C GLY A 257 15.52 -17.36 -19.02
N LEU A 258 15.76 -16.87 -17.81
CA LEU A 258 16.99 -16.18 -17.41
C LEU A 258 17.51 -16.73 -16.08
N THR A 259 18.83 -16.65 -15.89
CA THR A 259 19.50 -16.81 -14.60
C THR A 259 20.11 -15.49 -14.17
N VAL A 260 19.95 -15.13 -12.90
CA VAL A 260 20.47 -13.89 -12.33
C VAL A 260 21.97 -14.04 -12.04
N GLN A 261 22.79 -13.24 -12.72
CA GLN A 261 24.24 -13.20 -12.47
C GLN A 261 24.61 -12.15 -11.42
N ARG A 262 23.89 -11.02 -11.42
CA ARG A 262 24.10 -9.93 -10.46
C ARG A 262 22.82 -9.11 -10.30
N ASN A 263 22.56 -8.64 -9.07
CA ASN A 263 21.48 -7.68 -8.79
C ASN A 263 21.89 -6.78 -7.62
N ALA A 264 22.21 -5.52 -7.90
CA ALA A 264 22.70 -4.60 -6.87
C ALA A 264 21.58 -3.91 -6.07
N PHE A 265 20.43 -3.65 -6.69
CA PHE A 265 19.40 -2.76 -6.13
C PHE A 265 18.03 -3.44 -5.94
N GLY A 266 17.97 -4.77 -6.03
CA GLY A 266 16.78 -5.52 -5.69
C GLY A 266 15.71 -5.51 -6.79
N ALA A 267 16.09 -5.80 -8.03
CA ALA A 267 15.15 -6.13 -9.10
C ALA A 267 14.13 -7.20 -8.66
N SER A 268 12.87 -7.04 -9.05
CA SER A 268 11.78 -7.90 -8.58
C SER A 268 10.67 -8.05 -9.61
N ILE A 269 9.92 -9.15 -9.54
CA ILE A 269 8.76 -9.37 -10.42
C ILE A 269 7.60 -8.50 -9.93
N GLN A 270 7.00 -7.78 -10.88
CA GLN A 270 5.86 -6.88 -10.65
C GLN A 270 4.80 -7.11 -11.72
N ASP A 271 3.54 -7.06 -11.31
CA ASP A 271 2.37 -6.97 -12.18
C ASP A 271 1.58 -5.68 -11.87
N GLU A 272 0.26 -5.66 -12.11
CA GLU A 272 -0.58 -4.49 -11.81
C GLU A 272 -0.70 -4.19 -10.30
N GLY A 273 -0.30 -5.14 -9.47
CA GLY A 273 -0.41 -5.11 -8.03
C GLY A 273 -1.55 -5.99 -7.49
N ARG A 274 -1.60 -6.05 -6.17
CA ARG A 274 -2.54 -6.81 -5.34
C ARG A 274 -3.75 -5.96 -4.98
N LEU A 275 -4.64 -5.78 -5.95
CA LEU A 275 -5.86 -4.99 -5.79
C LEU A 275 -6.94 -5.80 -5.06
N GLY A 276 -7.77 -5.16 -4.23
CA GLY A 276 -8.88 -5.81 -3.50
C GLY A 276 -8.53 -6.26 -2.07
N TRP A 277 -7.24 -6.27 -1.72
CA TRP A 277 -6.74 -6.80 -0.45
C TRP A 277 -6.36 -5.73 0.59
N GLN A 278 -6.52 -4.44 0.24
CA GLN A 278 -6.10 -3.29 1.04
C GLN A 278 -6.90 -3.17 2.35
N SER A 279 -8.14 -3.68 2.38
CA SER A 279 -8.96 -3.75 3.61
C SER A 279 -8.36 -4.68 4.67
N LYS A 280 -7.46 -5.57 4.25
CA LYS A 280 -6.72 -6.50 5.11
C LYS A 280 -5.32 -6.02 5.47
N GLY A 281 -4.97 -4.79 5.06
CA GLY A 281 -3.67 -4.19 5.38
C GLY A 281 -2.53 -4.52 4.41
N LEU A 282 -2.82 -5.23 3.31
CA LEU A 282 -1.85 -5.52 2.25
C LEU A 282 -1.62 -4.30 1.35
N ALA A 283 -0.36 -4.01 1.06
CA ALA A 283 0.02 -2.97 0.14
C ALA A 283 -0.44 -3.35 -1.29
N PRO A 284 -0.87 -2.36 -2.10
CA PRO A 284 -1.18 -2.60 -3.51
C PRO A 284 0.02 -3.15 -4.28
N SER A 285 1.23 -2.64 -4.03
CA SER A 285 2.43 -3.01 -4.78
C SER A 285 2.27 -2.86 -6.29
N GLY A 286 2.97 -3.67 -7.09
CA GLY A 286 2.99 -3.57 -8.55
C GLY A 286 4.07 -2.64 -9.07
N ALA A 287 4.05 -2.41 -10.38
CA ALA A 287 5.00 -1.54 -11.05
C ALA A 287 4.95 -0.09 -10.52
N MET A 288 6.13 0.48 -10.20
CA MET A 288 6.27 1.88 -9.76
C MET A 288 5.86 2.90 -10.83
N ASP A 289 6.02 2.53 -12.10
CA ASP A 289 5.63 3.27 -13.29
C ASP A 289 4.78 2.35 -14.16
N LYS A 290 3.45 2.39 -13.89
CA LYS A 290 2.48 1.57 -14.63
C LYS A 290 2.42 1.92 -16.11
N GLY A 291 2.79 3.15 -16.51
CA GLY A 291 2.84 3.55 -17.91
C GLY A 291 3.92 2.80 -18.68
N ALA A 292 5.13 2.71 -18.12
CA ALA A 292 6.22 1.94 -18.70
C ALA A 292 5.96 0.43 -18.68
N PHE A 293 5.38 -0.07 -17.58
CA PHE A 293 4.94 -1.46 -17.47
C PHE A 293 3.93 -1.86 -18.54
N TYR A 294 2.85 -1.08 -18.71
CA TYR A 294 1.86 -1.33 -19.77
C TYR A 294 2.46 -1.21 -21.16
N ALA A 295 3.41 -0.29 -21.38
CA ALA A 295 4.12 -0.21 -22.66
C ALA A 295 4.89 -1.50 -22.98
N ALA A 296 5.50 -2.17 -21.99
CA ALA A 296 6.19 -3.44 -22.23
C ALA A 296 5.21 -4.53 -22.71
N ASN A 297 4.08 -4.68 -22.03
CA ASN A 297 3.08 -5.68 -22.40
C ASN A 297 2.38 -5.34 -23.73
N ARG A 298 2.11 -4.05 -23.97
CA ARG A 298 1.54 -3.57 -25.25
C ARG A 298 2.47 -3.86 -26.42
N LEU A 299 3.77 -3.57 -26.31
CA LEU A 299 4.74 -3.81 -27.38
C LEU A 299 4.95 -5.29 -27.69
N LEU A 300 4.71 -6.16 -26.70
CA LEU A 300 4.71 -7.60 -26.90
C LEU A 300 3.37 -8.12 -27.42
N ALA A 301 2.34 -7.28 -27.60
CA ALA A 301 0.99 -7.67 -28.01
C ALA A 301 0.34 -8.71 -27.07
N GLN A 302 0.55 -8.56 -25.76
CA GLN A 302 0.01 -9.44 -24.73
C GLN A 302 -0.86 -8.69 -23.71
N PRO A 303 -1.67 -9.39 -22.90
CA PRO A 303 -2.48 -8.75 -21.87
C PRO A 303 -1.66 -7.85 -20.94
N LEU A 304 -2.19 -6.68 -20.62
CA LEU A 304 -1.46 -5.65 -19.85
C LEU A 304 -1.08 -6.09 -18.43
N HIS A 305 -1.77 -7.09 -17.88
CA HIS A 305 -1.54 -7.59 -16.53
C HIS A 305 -0.40 -8.61 -16.42
N TYR A 306 0.25 -8.97 -17.54
CA TYR A 306 1.35 -9.92 -17.52
C TYR A 306 2.54 -9.36 -16.74
N ALA A 307 3.12 -10.19 -15.87
CA ALA A 307 4.18 -9.75 -14.99
C ALA A 307 5.46 -9.42 -15.76
N ALA A 308 6.12 -8.34 -15.36
CA ALA A 308 7.40 -7.87 -15.87
C ALA A 308 8.45 -7.87 -14.75
N LEU A 309 9.73 -7.91 -15.12
CA LEU A 309 10.82 -7.71 -14.17
C LEU A 309 11.07 -6.20 -14.04
N GLU A 310 10.82 -5.64 -12.87
CA GLU A 310 11.16 -4.26 -12.55
C GLU A 310 12.61 -4.18 -12.07
N ILE A 311 13.41 -3.32 -12.69
CA ILE A 311 14.84 -3.14 -12.45
C ILE A 311 15.08 -1.71 -11.95
N PRO A 312 15.31 -1.51 -10.64
CA PRO A 312 15.64 -0.22 -10.07
C PRO A 312 17.13 0.12 -10.27
N MET A 313 17.43 1.35 -10.69
CA MET A 313 18.76 1.99 -10.70
C MET A 313 19.91 1.29 -11.47
N GLY A 314 19.68 0.12 -12.06
CA GLY A 314 20.69 -0.62 -12.83
C GLY A 314 21.40 -1.66 -11.95
N GLY A 315 22.70 -1.88 -12.18
CA GLY A 315 23.49 -2.89 -11.46
C GLY A 315 22.94 -4.33 -11.58
N CYS A 316 22.18 -4.62 -12.63
CA CYS A 316 21.53 -5.91 -12.86
C CYS A 316 22.17 -6.60 -14.06
N GLU A 317 22.48 -7.89 -13.93
CA GLU A 317 23.00 -8.73 -15.00
C GLU A 317 22.28 -10.09 -15.02
N LEU A 318 21.78 -10.46 -16.18
CA LEU A 318 21.01 -11.67 -16.41
C LEU A 318 21.62 -12.43 -17.59
N LYS A 319 21.64 -13.76 -17.50
CA LYS A 319 22.07 -14.63 -18.58
C LYS A 319 20.85 -15.36 -19.14
N ALA A 320 20.70 -15.38 -20.46
CA ALA A 320 19.65 -16.15 -21.10
C ALA A 320 19.97 -17.65 -21.14
N GLU A 321 19.03 -18.47 -20.70
CA GLU A 321 19.14 -19.93 -20.73
C GLU A 321 18.35 -20.53 -21.91
N THR A 322 17.43 -19.76 -22.47
CA THR A 322 16.63 -20.11 -23.65
C THR A 322 16.45 -18.89 -24.54
N THR A 323 15.95 -19.09 -25.76
CA THR A 323 15.52 -17.97 -26.61
C THR A 323 14.34 -17.23 -25.98
N LEU A 324 14.41 -15.90 -25.93
CA LEU A 324 13.35 -15.03 -25.39
C LEU A 324 12.92 -13.96 -26.40
N TYR A 325 11.62 -13.68 -26.43
CA TYR A 325 11.05 -12.51 -27.10
C TYR A 325 10.76 -11.48 -26.03
N ALA A 326 11.48 -10.37 -26.05
CA ALA A 326 11.55 -9.47 -24.92
C ALA A 326 11.50 -8.00 -25.34
N VAL A 327 11.22 -7.12 -24.38
CA VAL A 327 11.28 -5.68 -24.55
C VAL A 327 11.71 -5.01 -23.25
N VAL A 328 12.46 -3.92 -23.37
CA VAL A 328 12.84 -3.07 -22.23
C VAL A 328 12.15 -1.71 -22.35
N THR A 329 11.44 -1.28 -21.30
CA THR A 329 10.79 0.04 -21.22
C THR A 329 11.16 0.77 -19.93
N GLY A 330 10.67 2.01 -19.72
CA GLY A 330 10.90 2.76 -18.47
C GLY A 330 12.17 3.60 -18.48
N ALA A 331 13.01 3.46 -17.46
CA ALA A 331 14.28 4.18 -17.32
C ALA A 331 15.33 3.81 -18.37
N ASP A 332 16.15 4.79 -18.74
CA ASP A 332 17.44 4.53 -19.39
C ASP A 332 18.47 4.21 -18.31
N LEU A 333 18.76 2.92 -18.16
CA LEU A 333 19.77 2.41 -17.23
C LEU A 333 20.98 1.82 -18.00
N ASP A 334 21.26 2.34 -19.21
CA ASP A 334 22.34 1.88 -20.08
C ASP A 334 22.23 0.38 -20.39
N PHE A 335 21.06 -0.01 -20.92
CA PHE A 335 20.75 -1.40 -21.27
C PHE A 335 21.63 -1.90 -22.42
N ARG A 336 22.23 -3.08 -22.23
CA ARG A 336 23.12 -3.74 -23.20
C ARG A 336 22.83 -5.23 -23.33
N ILE A 337 23.09 -5.74 -24.53
CA ILE A 337 23.18 -7.18 -24.81
C ILE A 337 24.61 -7.46 -25.26
N ASN A 338 25.31 -8.37 -24.57
CA ASN A 338 26.71 -8.72 -24.86
C ASN A 338 27.62 -7.48 -24.97
N ASP A 339 27.49 -6.56 -24.01
CA ASP A 339 28.20 -5.27 -23.96
C ASP A 339 27.85 -4.24 -25.05
N VAL A 340 26.92 -4.55 -25.95
CA VAL A 340 26.46 -3.63 -27.00
C VAL A 340 25.20 -2.90 -26.53
N PRO A 341 25.15 -1.55 -26.56
CA PRO A 341 23.94 -0.77 -26.27
C PRO A 341 22.76 -1.21 -27.13
N HIS A 342 21.62 -1.43 -26.50
CA HIS A 342 20.40 -1.86 -27.19
C HIS A 342 19.26 -0.86 -26.96
N PRO A 343 18.45 -0.51 -27.99
CA PRO A 343 17.33 0.40 -27.84
C PRO A 343 16.27 -0.13 -26.87
N ARG A 344 15.65 0.81 -26.16
CA ARG A 344 14.45 0.59 -25.34
C ARG A 344 13.20 0.82 -26.19
N TYR A 345 12.04 0.33 -25.74
CA TYR A 345 10.75 0.41 -26.43
C TYR A 345 10.73 -0.22 -27.83
N GLN A 346 11.61 -1.19 -28.09
CA GLN A 346 11.64 -1.98 -29.31
C GLN A 346 11.72 -3.46 -28.91
N PRO A 347 10.78 -4.32 -29.36
CA PRO A 347 10.89 -5.76 -29.14
C PRO A 347 12.15 -6.34 -29.78
N PHE A 348 12.79 -7.28 -29.11
CA PHE A 348 14.00 -7.96 -29.57
C PHE A 348 13.98 -9.45 -29.20
N VAL A 349 14.87 -10.20 -29.84
CA VAL A 349 15.09 -11.62 -29.54
C VAL A 349 16.44 -11.77 -28.83
N VAL A 350 16.42 -12.53 -27.74
CA VAL A 350 17.62 -12.94 -27.00
C VAL A 350 17.89 -14.41 -27.28
N GLN A 351 19.14 -14.79 -27.49
CA GLN A 351 19.56 -16.18 -27.70
C GLN A 351 20.12 -16.79 -26.41
N PRO A 352 20.08 -18.13 -26.27
CA PRO A 352 20.74 -18.81 -25.16
C PRO A 352 22.22 -18.41 -25.07
N GLY A 353 22.67 -18.05 -23.87
CA GLY A 353 24.03 -17.58 -23.60
C GLY A 353 24.21 -16.07 -23.64
N ASP A 354 23.27 -15.32 -24.23
CA ASP A 354 23.34 -13.85 -24.26
C ASP A 354 23.30 -13.27 -22.84
N ARG A 355 24.07 -12.19 -22.66
CA ARG A 355 24.17 -11.44 -21.41
C ARG A 355 23.41 -10.13 -21.51
N LEU A 356 22.34 -9.98 -20.74
CA LEU A 356 21.60 -8.73 -20.58
C LEU A 356 22.16 -7.98 -19.38
N SER A 357 22.45 -6.69 -19.54
CA SER A 357 22.97 -5.88 -18.44
C SER A 357 22.41 -4.46 -18.41
N TRP A 358 22.19 -3.96 -17.20
CA TRP A 358 21.86 -2.56 -16.90
C TRP A 358 22.92 -2.06 -15.93
N THR A 359 23.58 -0.95 -16.25
CA THR A 359 24.77 -0.53 -15.50
C THR A 359 24.43 0.56 -14.48
N HIS A 360 23.98 1.73 -14.94
CA HIS A 360 23.73 2.92 -14.12
C HIS A 360 22.58 3.75 -14.71
N PRO A 361 21.89 4.58 -13.91
CA PRO A 361 20.79 5.38 -14.40
C PRO A 361 21.28 6.60 -15.17
N ARG A 362 20.91 6.72 -16.46
CA ARG A 362 21.09 7.92 -17.29
C ARG A 362 19.86 8.83 -17.26
N GLN A 363 18.68 8.22 -17.24
CA GLN A 363 17.40 8.91 -17.13
C GLN A 363 16.39 8.01 -16.43
N GLY A 364 15.73 8.51 -15.38
CA GLY A 364 14.78 7.71 -14.61
C GLY A 364 15.44 6.80 -13.58
N LEU A 365 14.62 5.97 -12.93
CA LEU A 365 15.02 5.03 -11.89
C LEU A 365 14.53 3.60 -12.13
N PHE A 366 13.37 3.37 -12.74
CA PHE A 366 12.76 2.05 -12.88
C PHE A 366 12.62 1.65 -14.34
N ALA A 367 13.34 0.62 -14.77
CA ALA A 367 13.17 -0.03 -16.07
C ALA A 367 12.36 -1.32 -15.94
N TYR A 368 11.74 -1.76 -17.02
CA TYR A 368 10.94 -3.00 -17.04
C TYR A 368 11.42 -3.90 -18.16
N LEU A 369 11.72 -5.15 -17.85
CA LEU A 369 11.94 -6.21 -18.82
C LEU A 369 10.68 -7.07 -18.92
N GLY A 370 9.92 -6.86 -19.99
CA GLY A 370 8.81 -7.71 -20.38
C GLY A 370 9.31 -8.86 -21.25
N VAL A 371 8.68 -10.03 -21.10
CA VAL A 371 8.88 -11.20 -21.98
C VAL A 371 7.53 -11.69 -22.48
N TRP A 372 7.52 -12.22 -23.70
CA TRP A 372 6.34 -12.86 -24.27
C TRP A 372 5.88 -14.01 -23.38
N GLY A 373 4.59 -14.03 -23.04
CA GLY A 373 4.01 -15.00 -22.10
C GLY A 373 4.14 -14.61 -20.62
N GLY A 374 4.87 -13.52 -20.31
CA GLY A 374 5.06 -13.00 -18.95
C GLY A 374 5.91 -13.90 -18.04
N TRP A 375 6.44 -13.32 -16.96
CA TRP A 375 7.20 -14.07 -15.97
C TRP A 375 6.31 -14.96 -15.10
N GLN A 376 6.74 -16.21 -14.88
CA GLN A 376 6.00 -17.21 -14.12
C GLN A 376 6.58 -17.35 -12.70
N THR A 377 6.05 -16.56 -11.75
CA THR A 377 6.34 -16.67 -10.31
C THR A 377 5.07 -16.96 -9.49
N PRO A 378 5.12 -17.64 -8.34
CA PRO A 378 3.92 -17.90 -7.54
C PRO A 378 3.08 -16.66 -7.30
N LYS A 379 1.75 -16.80 -7.42
CA LYS A 379 0.81 -15.73 -7.06
C LYS A 379 0.54 -15.77 -5.57
N TRP A 380 0.54 -14.61 -4.95
CA TRP A 380 0.15 -14.39 -3.56
C TRP A 380 -0.97 -13.37 -3.53
N PHE A 381 -2.16 -13.82 -3.12
CA PHE A 381 -3.36 -12.98 -3.07
C PHE A 381 -3.65 -12.38 -4.47
N ASP A 382 -3.80 -13.26 -5.47
CA ASP A 382 -4.09 -12.92 -6.88
C ASP A 382 -3.01 -12.14 -7.66
N SER A 383 -1.86 -11.82 -7.05
CA SER A 383 -0.79 -11.03 -7.66
C SER A 383 0.58 -11.71 -7.57
N ARG A 384 1.40 -11.54 -8.61
CA ARG A 384 2.81 -11.95 -8.66
C ARG A 384 3.76 -10.87 -8.14
N SER A 385 3.23 -9.70 -7.78
CA SER A 385 4.03 -8.56 -7.32
C SER A 385 4.74 -8.83 -6.00
N VAL A 386 6.04 -8.61 -5.99
CA VAL A 386 6.88 -8.70 -4.80
C VAL A 386 6.66 -7.48 -3.91
N THR A 387 6.41 -7.70 -2.62
CA THR A 387 6.21 -6.66 -1.61
C THR A 387 7.11 -6.93 -0.40
N LEU A 388 8.34 -6.42 -0.43
CA LEU A 388 9.38 -6.74 0.56
C LEU A 388 9.00 -6.38 1.99
N ARG A 389 8.30 -5.25 2.16
CA ARG A 389 7.81 -4.77 3.47
C ARG A 389 6.93 -5.80 4.18
N GLU A 390 6.20 -6.59 3.40
CA GLU A 390 5.22 -7.57 3.88
C GLU A 390 5.76 -9.00 3.77
N GLN A 391 7.03 -9.15 3.37
CA GLN A 391 7.70 -10.43 3.14
C GLN A 391 6.99 -11.32 2.12
N ILE A 392 6.28 -10.70 1.16
CA ILE A 392 5.60 -11.41 0.06
C ILE A 392 6.52 -11.44 -1.15
N GLY A 393 6.91 -12.64 -1.55
CA GLY A 393 7.93 -12.85 -2.57
C GLY A 393 9.31 -12.34 -2.12
N GLN A 394 10.25 -12.26 -3.05
CA GLN A 394 11.60 -11.78 -2.77
C GLN A 394 12.16 -11.00 -3.96
N ALA A 395 13.04 -10.04 -3.66
CA ALA A 395 13.91 -9.48 -4.67
C ALA A 395 14.87 -10.57 -5.18
N LEU A 396 15.23 -10.48 -6.45
CA LEU A 396 16.08 -11.48 -7.09
C LEU A 396 17.47 -11.52 -6.47
N LYS A 397 17.98 -12.73 -6.25
CA LYS A 397 19.33 -12.99 -5.76
C LYS A 397 20.17 -13.60 -6.87
N THR A 398 21.49 -13.51 -6.72
CA THR A 398 22.41 -14.17 -7.66
C THR A 398 22.17 -15.69 -7.62
N GLY A 399 22.05 -16.30 -8.79
CA GLY A 399 21.71 -17.71 -8.96
C GLY A 399 20.22 -18.00 -9.09
N ASP A 400 19.33 -17.03 -8.83
CA ASP A 400 17.90 -17.24 -9.02
C ASP A 400 17.58 -17.47 -10.52
N ALA A 401 16.65 -18.38 -10.78
CA ALA A 401 16.15 -18.69 -12.12
C ALA A 401 14.76 -18.08 -12.31
N LEU A 402 14.59 -17.31 -13.39
CA LEU A 402 13.31 -16.74 -13.79
C LEU A 402 12.65 -17.62 -14.85
N ALA A 403 11.47 -18.12 -14.53
CA ALA A 403 10.71 -19.01 -15.40
C ALA A 403 9.78 -18.24 -16.35
N ILE A 404 9.62 -18.78 -17.56
CA ILE A 404 8.63 -18.35 -18.55
C ILE A 404 7.70 -19.52 -18.89
N ALA A 405 6.49 -19.19 -19.35
CA ALA A 405 5.56 -20.20 -19.86
C ALA A 405 6.12 -20.84 -21.14
N PRO A 406 5.91 -22.14 -21.36
CA PRO A 406 6.26 -22.78 -22.62
C PRO A 406 5.30 -22.29 -23.71
N GLN A 407 5.77 -21.42 -24.59
CA GLN A 407 4.97 -20.88 -25.70
C GLN A 407 5.76 -20.86 -27.00
N ASP A 408 5.02 -20.88 -28.11
CA ASP A 408 5.56 -20.54 -29.43
C ASP A 408 6.17 -19.11 -29.38
N PRO A 409 7.16 -18.83 -30.25
CA PRO A 409 7.59 -17.48 -30.55
C PRO A 409 6.45 -16.46 -30.61
N GLY A 410 6.56 -15.41 -29.81
CA GLY A 410 5.64 -14.29 -29.88
C GLY A 410 5.78 -13.54 -31.20
N PRO A 411 4.70 -12.94 -31.73
CA PRO A 411 4.80 -12.12 -32.92
C PRO A 411 5.63 -10.87 -32.63
N ILE A 412 6.69 -10.62 -33.40
CA ILE A 412 7.40 -9.33 -33.38
C ILE A 412 6.53 -8.34 -34.16
N THR A 413 5.64 -7.64 -33.45
CA THR A 413 4.80 -6.59 -34.06
C THR A 413 5.19 -5.24 -33.50
N THR A 414 5.31 -4.25 -34.37
CA THR A 414 5.45 -2.85 -33.94
C THR A 414 4.08 -2.32 -33.60
N GLN A 415 3.77 -2.28 -32.30
CA GLN A 415 2.54 -1.66 -31.80
C GLN A 415 2.79 -0.17 -31.55
N GLU A 416 1.82 0.68 -31.93
CA GLU A 416 1.88 2.09 -31.57
C GLU A 416 1.66 2.27 -30.06
N LEU A 417 2.47 3.15 -29.49
CA LEU A 417 2.38 3.57 -28.11
C LEU A 417 1.75 4.97 -28.03
N PRO A 418 1.03 5.28 -26.94
CA PRO A 418 0.40 6.60 -26.80
C PRO A 418 1.47 7.69 -26.72
N PRO A 419 1.18 8.89 -27.23
CA PRO A 419 1.99 10.07 -26.95
C PRO A 419 2.18 10.24 -25.43
N GLY A 420 3.45 10.30 -24.98
CA GLY A 420 3.80 10.55 -23.57
C GLY A 420 3.94 9.31 -22.67
N CYS A 421 3.87 8.07 -23.18
CA CYS A 421 4.27 6.88 -22.41
C CYS A 421 5.79 6.69 -22.29
N MET A 422 6.55 7.26 -23.23
CA MET A 422 7.99 7.32 -23.15
C MET A 422 8.37 8.47 -22.24
N MET A 423 9.34 8.25 -21.36
CA MET A 423 9.91 9.34 -20.60
C MET A 423 10.39 10.43 -21.55
N GLN A 424 9.81 11.62 -21.40
CA GLN A 424 10.26 12.81 -22.09
C GLN A 424 11.28 13.52 -21.22
N ASN A 425 12.18 14.28 -21.84
CA ASN A 425 13.06 15.20 -21.10
C ASN A 425 12.19 16.12 -20.25
N THR A 426 12.21 15.91 -18.93
CA THR A 426 11.40 16.67 -17.98
C THR A 426 11.99 18.05 -17.80
N THR A 427 11.16 19.08 -17.91
CA THR A 427 11.53 20.42 -17.44
C THR A 427 11.78 20.38 -15.94
N SER A 428 12.80 21.12 -15.48
CA SER A 428 13.09 21.32 -14.06
C SER A 428 12.54 22.69 -13.62
N PRO A 429 11.74 22.78 -12.55
CA PRO A 429 11.25 21.68 -11.72
C PRO A 429 10.14 20.87 -12.40
N LEU A 430 10.10 19.56 -12.09
CA LEU A 430 9.05 18.65 -12.53
C LEU A 430 7.70 19.06 -11.92
N VAL A 431 6.72 19.39 -12.76
CA VAL A 431 5.39 19.80 -12.31
C VAL A 431 4.49 18.59 -12.11
N LEU A 432 4.02 18.41 -10.88
CA LEU A 432 3.18 17.30 -10.44
C LEU A 432 1.79 17.82 -10.07
N ARG A 433 0.76 17.29 -10.73
CA ARG A 433 -0.62 17.70 -10.41
C ARG A 433 -1.18 16.84 -9.29
N PHE A 434 -1.88 17.48 -8.38
CA PHE A 434 -2.53 16.82 -7.25
C PHE A 434 -3.95 17.35 -7.05
N ILE A 435 -4.83 16.51 -6.53
CA ILE A 435 -6.18 16.91 -6.10
C ILE A 435 -6.07 17.32 -4.63
N PRO A 436 -6.31 18.60 -4.28
CA PRO A 436 -6.42 18.99 -2.88
C PRO A 436 -7.60 18.27 -2.22
N GLY A 437 -7.35 17.63 -1.09
CA GLY A 437 -8.32 16.76 -0.40
C GLY A 437 -7.83 16.40 0.99
N PHE A 438 -8.47 15.43 1.64
CA PHE A 438 -8.15 15.04 3.01
C PHE A 438 -8.18 16.28 3.95
N GLN A 439 -7.06 16.58 4.61
CA GLN A 439 -6.91 17.66 5.58
C GLN A 439 -6.49 18.98 4.92
N TRP A 440 -6.56 19.13 3.59
CA TRP A 440 -6.15 20.37 2.88
C TRP A 440 -6.70 21.65 3.53
N ARG A 441 -7.94 21.63 4.04
CA ARG A 441 -8.58 22.80 4.68
C ARG A 441 -8.11 23.05 6.11
N ASP A 442 -7.49 22.06 6.75
CA ASP A 442 -6.93 22.18 8.11
C ASP A 442 -5.55 22.83 8.08
N PHE A 443 -4.83 22.74 6.96
CA PHE A 443 -3.63 23.54 6.72
C PHE A 443 -4.04 25.00 6.53
N ASP A 444 -3.39 25.90 7.26
CA ASP A 444 -3.69 27.31 7.18
C ASP A 444 -3.34 27.90 5.80
N HIS A 445 -3.61 29.19 5.61
CA HIS A 445 -3.30 29.82 4.32
C HIS A 445 -1.79 29.84 4.03
N ALA A 446 -0.95 30.08 5.04
CA ALA A 446 0.50 30.17 4.88
C ALA A 446 1.11 28.83 4.46
N ALA A 447 0.76 27.74 5.14
CA ALA A 447 1.19 26.38 4.82
C ALA A 447 0.78 25.96 3.41
N ARG A 448 -0.46 26.27 2.99
CA ARG A 448 -0.93 25.98 1.62
C ARG A 448 -0.17 26.77 0.56
N GLN A 449 0.12 28.05 0.81
CA GLN A 449 0.94 28.85 -0.11
C GLN A 449 2.39 28.36 -0.15
N ALA A 450 2.97 28.01 1.00
CA ALA A 450 4.30 27.41 1.07
C ALA A 450 4.36 26.09 0.28
N PHE A 451 3.31 25.27 0.33
CA PHE A 451 3.25 24.02 -0.44
C PHE A 451 3.18 24.25 -1.96
N LEU A 452 2.43 25.28 -2.41
CA LEU A 452 2.20 25.53 -3.83
C LEU A 452 3.31 26.35 -4.51
N ASN A 453 3.99 27.24 -3.76
CA ASN A 453 4.86 28.26 -4.35
C ASN A 453 6.36 27.93 -4.24
N GLN A 454 6.74 26.84 -3.57
CA GLN A 454 8.13 26.39 -3.51
C GLN A 454 8.37 25.13 -4.36
N ALA A 455 9.63 24.90 -4.71
CA ALA A 455 10.07 23.63 -5.24
C ALA A 455 10.63 22.77 -4.10
N PHE A 456 10.48 21.45 -4.25
CA PHE A 456 10.98 20.46 -3.30
C PHE A 456 12.04 19.60 -3.97
N GLN A 457 13.02 19.14 -3.22
CA GLN A 457 14.07 18.27 -3.72
C GLN A 457 13.77 16.81 -3.40
N VAL A 458 13.87 15.91 -4.38
CA VAL A 458 13.72 14.47 -4.16
C VAL A 458 14.87 13.95 -3.31
N SER A 459 14.57 13.33 -2.18
CA SER A 459 15.56 12.76 -1.27
C SER A 459 16.08 11.41 -1.75
N SER A 460 17.34 11.10 -1.43
CA SER A 460 17.94 9.78 -1.60
C SER A 460 17.33 8.69 -0.72
N GLN A 461 16.52 9.06 0.29
CA GLN A 461 15.76 8.13 1.13
C GLN A 461 14.40 7.74 0.53
N SER A 462 14.21 7.95 -0.78
CA SER A 462 13.01 7.56 -1.52
C SER A 462 13.07 6.11 -1.96
N GLY A 463 11.91 5.46 -2.05
CA GLY A 463 11.80 4.07 -2.50
C GLY A 463 10.37 3.68 -2.85
N ARG A 464 10.12 2.37 -2.93
CA ARG A 464 8.80 1.84 -3.34
C ARG A 464 7.67 2.14 -2.37
N VAL A 465 7.96 2.39 -1.09
CA VAL A 465 6.95 2.76 -0.08
C VAL A 465 6.51 4.21 -0.27
N ALA A 466 7.47 5.12 -0.48
CA ALA A 466 7.20 6.54 -0.65
C ALA A 466 8.39 7.30 -1.26
N THR A 467 8.08 8.41 -1.93
CA THR A 467 9.05 9.44 -2.30
C THR A 467 9.09 10.53 -1.23
N ARG A 468 10.27 10.77 -0.65
CA ARG A 468 10.50 11.79 0.37
C ARG A 468 11.01 13.07 -0.28
N LEU A 469 10.43 14.20 0.10
CA LEU A 469 10.70 15.49 -0.50
C LEU A 469 11.22 16.47 0.55
N GLN A 470 12.39 17.04 0.30
CA GLN A 470 12.97 18.06 1.15
C GLN A 470 12.39 19.42 0.77
N ALA A 471 11.84 20.11 1.76
CA ALA A 471 11.29 21.45 1.61
C ALA A 471 12.37 22.49 1.90
N HIS A 472 12.42 23.58 1.14
CA HIS A 472 13.23 24.73 1.50
C HIS A 472 12.66 25.42 2.74
N LEU A 473 11.33 25.54 2.77
CA LEU A 473 10.56 25.98 3.94
C LEU A 473 9.66 24.83 4.37
N PRO A 474 9.93 24.18 5.52
CA PRO A 474 9.06 23.15 6.08
C PRO A 474 7.61 23.61 6.17
N ILE A 475 6.69 22.73 5.78
CA ILE A 475 5.26 23.02 5.80
C ILE A 475 4.75 22.90 7.23
N GLU A 476 4.13 23.96 7.74
CA GLU A 476 3.49 23.92 9.05
C GLU A 476 2.33 22.93 9.06
N VAL A 477 2.33 22.02 10.03
CA VAL A 477 1.34 20.96 10.17
C VAL A 477 0.25 21.43 11.13
N PRO A 478 -1.03 21.14 10.85
CA PRO A 478 -2.09 21.52 11.77
C PRO A 478 -1.91 20.85 13.13
N TYR A 479 -2.15 21.61 14.21
CA TYR A 479 -1.83 21.28 15.60
C TYR A 479 -2.76 20.24 16.24
N HIS A 480 -2.97 19.10 15.58
CA HIS A 480 -3.81 18.06 16.13
C HIS A 480 -3.45 16.67 15.68
N LYS A 481 -3.68 15.76 16.62
CA LYS A 481 -3.55 14.33 16.41
C LYS A 481 -4.69 13.83 15.52
N MET A 482 -4.33 12.94 14.60
CA MET A 482 -5.27 12.28 13.71
C MET A 482 -5.33 10.79 14.02
N LEU A 483 -6.55 10.21 13.97
CA LEU A 483 -6.70 8.75 13.85
C LEU A 483 -6.11 8.30 12.51
N SER A 484 -5.62 7.06 12.43
CA SER A 484 -5.13 6.55 11.14
C SER A 484 -6.30 6.43 10.17
N GLU A 485 -6.14 6.97 8.97
CA GLU A 485 -7.14 6.90 7.91
C GLU A 485 -6.56 6.23 6.65
N PRO A 486 -7.41 5.67 5.77
CA PRO A 486 -6.93 5.08 4.54
C PRO A 486 -6.27 6.10 3.62
N MET A 487 -5.32 5.62 2.83
CA MET A 487 -4.58 6.44 1.88
C MET A 487 -4.87 5.99 0.46
N ALA A 488 -5.01 6.96 -0.43
CA ALA A 488 -5.03 6.73 -1.87
C ALA A 488 -3.60 6.66 -2.41
N ASP A 489 -3.46 6.17 -3.65
CA ASP A 489 -2.18 6.24 -4.34
C ASP A 489 -1.75 7.70 -4.53
N GLY A 490 -0.48 7.98 -4.28
CA GLY A 490 0.05 9.32 -4.39
C GLY A 490 -0.45 10.30 -3.33
N SER A 491 -1.12 9.84 -2.27
CA SER A 491 -1.41 10.67 -1.09
C SER A 491 -0.13 11.34 -0.59
N ILE A 492 -0.18 12.65 -0.33
CA ILE A 492 0.96 13.45 0.08
C ILE A 492 0.81 13.76 1.57
N GLN A 493 1.54 13.04 2.41
CA GLN A 493 1.58 13.25 3.85
C GLN A 493 2.53 14.39 4.22
N ILE A 494 2.15 15.19 5.21
CA ILE A 494 3.04 16.15 5.88
C ILE A 494 3.23 15.69 7.34
N PRO A 495 4.36 15.03 7.67
CA PRO A 495 4.69 14.67 9.04
C PRO A 495 5.12 15.91 9.84
N PRO A 496 5.32 15.80 11.17
CA PRO A 496 5.75 16.92 12.02
C PRO A 496 7.03 17.65 11.59
N SER A 497 7.90 17.02 10.78
CA SER A 497 9.08 17.69 10.21
C SER A 497 8.72 18.74 9.14
N GLY A 498 7.49 18.74 8.62
CA GLY A 498 7.04 19.62 7.54
C GLY A 498 7.53 19.21 6.14
N GLU A 499 8.24 18.09 6.02
CA GLU A 499 8.77 17.57 4.75
C GLU A 499 7.76 16.64 4.06
N PRO A 500 7.28 16.95 2.85
CA PRO A 500 6.27 16.12 2.19
C PRO A 500 6.75 14.69 1.88
N ILE A 501 5.84 13.74 2.04
CA ILE A 501 6.06 12.32 1.72
C ILE A 501 4.93 11.86 0.79
N ALA A 502 5.24 11.58 -0.48
CA ALA A 502 4.27 11.06 -1.45
C ALA A 502 4.25 9.53 -1.42
N MET A 503 3.10 8.93 -1.13
CA MET A 503 2.94 7.48 -1.02
C MET A 503 3.04 6.78 -2.39
N GLN A 504 3.83 5.72 -2.46
CA GLN A 504 4.14 4.95 -3.69
C GLN A 504 3.51 3.55 -3.66
N ALA A 505 3.91 2.64 -4.55
CA ALA A 505 3.28 1.33 -4.75
C ALA A 505 3.22 0.45 -3.49
N ASP A 506 4.29 0.40 -2.69
CA ASP A 506 4.40 -0.43 -1.48
C ASP A 506 3.96 0.32 -0.20
N ARG A 507 3.17 1.38 -0.34
CA ARG A 507 2.66 2.17 0.79
C ARG A 507 1.80 1.33 1.74
N PRO A 508 1.76 1.68 3.05
CA PRO A 508 0.72 1.16 3.93
C PRO A 508 -0.68 1.58 3.47
N THR A 509 -1.68 0.82 3.89
CA THR A 509 -3.08 1.06 3.51
C THR A 509 -3.69 2.23 4.27
N ILE A 510 -3.28 2.45 5.52
CA ILE A 510 -3.73 3.52 6.40
C ILE A 510 -2.53 4.28 7.00
N GLY A 511 -2.73 5.53 7.39
CA GLY A 511 -1.70 6.36 8.01
C GLY A 511 -2.27 7.52 8.82
N GLY A 512 -1.53 7.92 9.87
CA GLY A 512 -1.95 8.94 10.84
C GLY A 512 -1.34 10.33 10.66
N TYR A 513 -0.67 10.60 9.54
CA TYR A 513 -0.17 11.95 9.23
C TYR A 513 -1.18 12.73 8.38
N PRO A 514 -1.36 14.04 8.62
CA PRO A 514 -2.18 14.90 7.78
C PRO A 514 -1.73 14.86 6.33
N LYS A 515 -2.68 14.90 5.41
CA LYS A 515 -2.46 14.87 3.97
C LYS A 515 -3.01 16.11 3.31
N VAL A 516 -2.24 16.68 2.39
CA VAL A 516 -2.64 17.86 1.60
C VAL A 516 -3.47 17.50 0.37
N GLY A 517 -3.44 16.23 -0.05
CA GLY A 517 -4.14 15.73 -1.24
C GLY A 517 -3.47 14.47 -1.79
N ALA A 518 -3.84 14.09 -3.02
CA ALA A 518 -3.21 12.97 -3.72
C ALA A 518 -2.80 13.36 -5.14
N LEU A 519 -1.64 12.85 -5.58
CA LEU A 519 -1.16 13.00 -6.94
C LEU A 519 -2.11 12.33 -7.95
N LEU A 520 -2.17 12.91 -9.14
CA LEU A 520 -2.73 12.20 -10.29
C LEU A 520 -1.86 10.96 -10.57
N PRO A 521 -2.42 9.76 -10.86
CA PRO A 521 -1.62 8.54 -11.04
C PRO A 521 -0.49 8.67 -12.07
N GLN A 522 -0.73 9.36 -13.19
CA GLN A 522 0.32 9.58 -14.19
C GLN A 522 1.46 10.47 -13.70
N ASP A 523 1.18 11.40 -12.79
CA ASP A 523 2.23 12.23 -12.17
C ASP A 523 2.94 11.50 -11.03
N LEU A 524 2.29 10.53 -10.38
CA LEU A 524 2.94 9.61 -9.43
C LEU A 524 4.02 8.77 -10.13
N TYR A 525 3.75 8.25 -11.33
CA TYR A 525 4.73 7.49 -12.12
C TYR A 525 5.92 8.37 -12.53
N ARG A 526 5.66 9.63 -12.92
CA ARG A 526 6.71 10.61 -13.21
C ARG A 526 7.56 10.91 -11.98
N LEU A 527 6.94 11.01 -10.80
CA LEU A 527 7.66 11.19 -9.53
C LEU A 527 8.48 9.94 -9.17
N ALA A 528 7.97 8.74 -9.42
CA ALA A 528 8.71 7.49 -9.20
C ALA A 528 10.00 7.41 -10.04
N GLN A 529 10.00 8.00 -11.24
CA GLN A 529 11.18 8.09 -12.09
C GLN A 529 12.13 9.25 -11.71
N ALA A 530 11.73 10.18 -10.84
CA ALA A 530 12.57 11.33 -10.50
C ALA A 530 13.78 10.90 -9.65
N GLN A 531 14.98 11.19 -10.14
CA GLN A 531 16.23 10.84 -9.46
C GLN A 531 16.44 11.69 -8.19
N PRO A 532 17.15 11.18 -7.17
CA PRO A 532 17.57 11.99 -6.02
C PRO A 532 18.23 13.31 -6.46
N GLY A 533 17.89 14.40 -5.79
CA GLY A 533 18.33 15.75 -6.15
C GLY A 533 17.44 16.47 -7.16
N SER A 534 16.55 15.77 -7.87
CA SER A 534 15.60 16.39 -8.81
C SER A 534 14.66 17.37 -8.08
N MET A 535 14.37 18.50 -8.73
CA MET A 535 13.41 19.47 -8.21
C MET A 535 12.00 19.18 -8.73
N VAL A 536 11.02 19.21 -7.83
CA VAL A 536 9.60 19.03 -8.14
C VAL A 536 8.78 20.19 -7.61
N ARG A 537 7.63 20.47 -8.22
CA ARG A 537 6.65 21.44 -7.70
C ARG A 537 5.24 20.92 -7.89
N PHE A 538 4.33 21.33 -7.00
CA PHE A 538 2.95 20.89 -7.03
C PHE A 538 2.02 21.90 -7.71
N GLN A 539 1.05 21.39 -8.44
CA GLN A 539 -0.01 22.18 -9.05
C GLN A 539 -1.36 21.55 -8.74
N SER A 540 -2.28 22.32 -8.17
CA SER A 540 -3.63 21.81 -7.93
C SER A 540 -4.36 21.53 -9.25
N ILE A 541 -5.10 20.43 -9.33
CA ILE A 541 -6.06 20.13 -10.38
C ILE A 541 -7.44 19.90 -9.77
N THR A 542 -8.51 20.25 -10.49
CA THR A 542 -9.87 19.99 -10.02
C THR A 542 -10.18 18.49 -10.07
N PRO A 543 -11.01 17.96 -9.15
CA PRO A 543 -11.41 16.54 -9.17
C PRO A 543 -11.97 16.09 -10.53
N ILE A 544 -12.82 16.92 -11.16
CA ILE A 544 -13.42 16.61 -12.46
C ILE A 544 -12.34 16.47 -13.55
N ALA A 545 -11.43 17.45 -13.66
CA ALA A 545 -10.38 17.41 -14.66
C ALA A 545 -9.39 16.24 -14.44
N ALA A 546 -9.14 15.89 -13.17
CA ALA A 546 -8.32 14.74 -12.83
C ALA A 546 -9.00 13.41 -13.23
N ALA A 547 -10.28 13.24 -12.92
CA ALA A 547 -11.07 12.06 -13.28
C ALA A 547 -11.12 11.86 -14.80
N LEU A 548 -11.39 12.93 -15.58
CA LEU A 548 -11.38 12.90 -17.04
C LEU A 548 -10.01 12.47 -17.60
N LYS A 549 -8.91 13.04 -17.08
CA LYS A 549 -7.56 12.65 -17.50
C LYS A 549 -7.25 11.18 -17.18
N HIS A 550 -7.67 10.71 -16.00
CA HIS A 550 -7.43 9.34 -15.60
C HIS A 550 -8.28 8.34 -16.39
N GLN A 551 -9.56 8.65 -16.63
CA GLN A 551 -10.44 7.84 -17.47
C GLN A 551 -9.91 7.72 -18.91
N ASN A 552 -9.50 8.82 -19.54
CA ASN A 552 -8.94 8.80 -20.89
C ASN A 552 -7.68 7.92 -20.97
N TRP A 553 -6.84 7.97 -19.94
CA TRP A 553 -5.66 7.12 -19.85
C TRP A 553 -6.03 5.64 -19.71
N GLN A 554 -7.00 5.31 -18.85
CA GLN A 554 -7.48 3.93 -18.70
C GLN A 554 -8.11 3.40 -20.00
N GLN A 555 -8.95 4.20 -20.66
CA GLN A 555 -9.57 3.84 -21.93
C GLN A 555 -8.54 3.60 -23.03
N PHE A 556 -7.49 4.41 -23.08
CA PHE A 556 -6.40 4.20 -24.01
C PHE A 556 -5.75 2.82 -23.83
N TRP A 557 -5.47 2.43 -22.59
CA TRP A 557 -4.85 1.13 -22.32
C TRP A 557 -5.84 -0.04 -22.49
N ALA A 558 -7.14 0.20 -22.30
CA ALA A 558 -8.18 -0.81 -22.49
C ALA A 558 -8.57 -1.06 -23.96
N SER A 559 -8.34 -0.11 -24.88
CA SER A 559 -8.70 -0.24 -26.31
C SER A 559 -7.75 -1.14 -27.13
N VAL A 560 -6.85 -1.82 -26.43
CA VAL A 560 -5.87 -2.74 -26.97
C VAL A 560 -6.52 -4.12 -27.12
N PRO A 561 -6.71 -4.64 -28.35
CA PRO A 561 -7.27 -5.98 -28.50
C PRO A 561 -6.37 -7.00 -27.81
N GLU A 562 -7.00 -7.90 -27.06
CA GLU A 562 -6.33 -9.12 -26.61
C GLU A 562 -5.81 -9.87 -27.85
N PRO A 563 -4.60 -10.46 -27.81
CA PRO A 563 -4.17 -11.34 -28.88
C PRO A 563 -5.24 -12.42 -29.06
N PRO A 564 -5.57 -12.80 -30.32
CA PRO A 564 -6.58 -13.83 -30.55
C PRO A 564 -6.22 -15.07 -29.73
N SER A 565 -7.16 -15.55 -28.91
CA SER A 565 -7.04 -16.83 -28.25
C SER A 565 -6.78 -17.89 -29.33
N LYS A 566 -5.63 -18.55 -29.27
CA LYS A 566 -5.34 -19.73 -30.08
C LYS A 566 -6.17 -20.92 -29.59
#